data_AF-A0A529FN75-F1
#
_entry.id   AF-A0A529FN75-F1
#
_cell.length_a   1.000
_cell.length_b   1.000
_cell.length_c   1.000
_cell.angle_alpha   90.00
_cell.angle_beta   90.00
_cell.angle_gamma   90.00
#
_symmetry.space_group_name_H-M   'P 1'
#
loop_
_entity.id
_entity.type
_entity.pdbx_description
1 polymer ?
#
loop_
_entity_poly.entity_id
_entity_poly.type
_entity_poly.pdbx_seq_one_letter_code
_entity_poly.pdbx_strand_id
1 'polypeptide(L)'
;NALKMMLVKSANDIAMAVGENIGGTQAAFADRMNAEAARLGMTGTHFVNPNGLYSPDQYTTARDLALLVMAIRGEFPQYAPWFSIEGLAVGKKALPNYNLLIGRYPGADGMKTGFVCSSGFNMIGSATRNGRTLVAVVLGEKSAVSRAETAAKLLDQGFDTPTTGSTTLAALPSYGDTISANDLHDEICKKKTKAEQSEAAPAPAKDAPKSPYQVK
;
A
#
# COMPACT_ATOMS: atom_id res chain seq x y z
N ASN A 1 5.98 18.82 -0.37
CA ASN A 1 6.03 17.91 -1.53
C ASN A 1 6.59 16.53 -1.23
N ALA A 2 7.59 16.38 -0.36
CA ALA A 2 8.20 15.09 -0.02
C ALA A 2 7.19 13.96 0.29
N LEU A 3 6.24 14.19 1.22
CA LEU A 3 5.26 13.15 1.56
C LEU A 3 4.37 12.74 0.37
N LYS A 4 3.94 13.70 -0.46
CA LYS A 4 3.18 13.38 -1.70
C LYS A 4 3.99 12.51 -2.66
N MET A 5 5.29 12.77 -2.79
CA MET A 5 6.19 11.95 -3.63
C MET A 5 6.36 10.53 -3.07
N MET A 6 6.50 10.38 -1.75
CA MET A 6 6.54 9.07 -1.09
C MET A 6 5.22 8.31 -1.30
N LEU A 7 4.07 8.98 -1.14
CA LEU A 7 2.75 8.36 -1.30
C LEU A 7 2.46 7.94 -2.74
N VAL A 8 2.70 8.83 -3.71
CA VAL A 8 2.29 8.61 -5.11
C VAL A 8 3.31 7.79 -5.91
N LYS A 9 4.61 8.00 -5.68
CA LYS A 9 5.68 7.36 -6.46
C LYS A 9 6.57 6.41 -5.67
N SER A 10 6.30 6.21 -4.38
CA SER A 10 7.12 5.33 -3.53
C SER A 10 8.60 5.69 -3.58
N ALA A 11 8.90 7.00 -3.48
CA ALA A 11 10.26 7.52 -3.58
C ALA A 11 11.12 7.08 -2.37
N ASN A 12 11.87 5.98 -2.53
CA ASN A 12 12.65 5.35 -1.46
C ASN A 12 13.79 6.24 -0.95
N ASP A 13 14.40 7.02 -1.85
CA ASP A 13 15.42 8.02 -1.54
C ASP A 13 14.86 9.14 -0.64
N ILE A 14 13.68 9.66 -0.97
CA ILE A 14 12.99 10.65 -0.15
C ILE A 14 12.57 10.05 1.20
N ALA A 15 12.09 8.81 1.21
CA ALA A 15 11.74 8.12 2.45
C ALA A 15 12.94 7.95 3.38
N MET A 16 14.11 7.57 2.84
CA MET A 16 15.36 7.52 3.58
C MET A 16 15.76 8.88 4.13
N ALA A 17 15.83 9.91 3.28
CA ALA A 17 16.24 11.24 3.70
C ALA A 17 15.31 11.83 4.78
N VAL A 18 13.99 11.63 4.65
CA VAL A 18 13.01 12.04 5.66
C VAL A 18 13.21 11.26 6.96
N GLY A 19 13.41 9.93 6.88
CA GLY A 19 13.66 9.08 8.04
C GLY A 19 14.93 9.47 8.79
N GLU A 20 16.05 9.63 8.09
CA GLU A 20 17.33 10.05 8.67
C GLU A 20 17.24 11.46 9.27
N ASN A 21 16.57 12.40 8.60
CA ASN A 21 16.40 13.75 9.13
C ASN A 21 15.55 13.78 10.42
N ILE A 22 14.56 12.88 10.54
CA ILE A 22 13.66 12.82 11.71
C ILE A 22 14.26 11.98 12.85
N GLY A 23 14.93 10.88 12.53
CA GLY A 23 15.51 9.93 13.50
C GLY A 23 16.98 10.17 13.83
N GLY A 24 17.68 11.02 13.06
CA GLY A 24 19.14 11.18 13.13
C GLY A 24 19.91 10.09 12.37
N THR A 25 19.41 8.85 12.38
CA THR A 25 19.92 7.72 11.59
C THR A 25 18.78 6.83 11.10
N GLN A 26 19.04 5.97 10.11
CA GLN A 26 18.07 4.94 9.68
C GLN A 26 17.62 4.06 10.85
N ALA A 27 18.56 3.57 11.66
CA ALA A 27 18.28 2.67 12.77
C ALA A 27 17.39 3.35 13.83
N ALA A 28 17.74 4.58 14.24
CA ALA A 28 16.95 5.33 15.21
C ALA A 28 15.55 5.69 14.69
N PHE A 29 15.38 5.90 13.37
CA PHE A 29 14.05 6.05 12.80
C PHE A 29 13.27 4.72 12.78
N ALA A 30 13.92 3.59 12.47
CA ALA A 30 13.31 2.27 12.55
C ALA A 30 12.83 1.93 13.97
N ASP A 31 13.60 2.29 15.01
CA ASP A 31 13.19 2.15 16.41
C ASP A 31 11.89 2.91 16.70
N ARG A 32 11.75 4.13 16.15
CA ARG A 32 10.52 4.91 16.26
C ARG A 32 9.35 4.27 15.52
N MET A 33 9.59 3.71 14.33
CA MET A 33 8.56 2.97 13.59
C MET A 33 8.08 1.74 14.38
N ASN A 34 9.00 1.01 15.02
CA ASN A 34 8.66 -0.15 15.85
C ASN A 34 7.96 0.24 17.15
N ALA A 35 8.33 1.36 17.78
CA ALA A 35 7.62 1.89 18.94
C ALA A 35 6.17 2.25 18.58
N GLU A 36 5.95 2.82 17.40
CA GLU A 36 4.61 3.12 16.89
C GLU A 36 3.82 1.85 16.53
N ALA A 37 4.48 0.87 15.89
CA ALA A 37 3.88 -0.45 15.64
C ALA A 37 3.41 -1.11 16.95
N ALA A 38 4.24 -1.06 18.00
CA ALA A 38 3.87 -1.55 19.33
C ALA A 38 2.69 -0.79 19.93
N ARG A 39 2.67 0.56 19.85
CA ARG A 39 1.55 1.40 20.31
C ARG A 39 0.23 1.00 19.65
N LEU A 40 0.27 0.67 18.36
CA LEU A 40 -0.89 0.28 17.57
C LEU A 40 -1.31 -1.19 17.75
N GLY A 41 -0.53 -2.01 18.46
CA GLY A 41 -0.78 -3.44 18.62
C GLY A 41 -0.44 -4.28 17.38
N MET A 42 0.50 -3.79 16.56
CA MET A 42 1.02 -4.46 15.37
C MET A 42 2.05 -5.54 15.75
N THR A 43 1.59 -6.59 16.44
CA THR A 43 2.45 -7.61 17.06
C THR A 43 3.16 -8.54 16.07
N GLY A 44 2.74 -8.57 14.81
CA GLY A 44 3.38 -9.33 13.74
C GLY A 44 4.14 -8.44 12.75
N THR A 45 4.65 -7.29 13.20
CA THR A 45 5.38 -6.33 12.37
C THR A 45 6.74 -5.98 12.99
N HIS A 46 7.77 -5.96 12.15
CA HIS A 46 9.07 -5.39 12.46
C HIS A 46 9.60 -4.57 11.28
N PHE A 47 9.99 -3.33 11.53
CA PHE A 47 10.57 -2.42 10.55
C PHE A 47 12.06 -2.22 10.81
N VAL A 48 12.86 -2.17 9.74
CA VAL A 48 14.32 -1.93 9.83
C VAL A 48 14.78 -0.73 9.00
N ASN A 49 13.92 -0.23 8.13
CA ASN A 49 14.20 0.94 7.30
C ASN A 49 12.91 1.74 7.00
N PRO A 50 13.04 3.04 6.68
CA PRO A 50 11.90 3.92 6.38
C PRO A 50 11.31 3.73 4.99
N ASN A 51 11.98 3.00 4.09
CA ASN A 51 11.67 2.98 2.66
C ASN A 51 11.05 1.67 2.16
N GLY A 52 11.03 0.61 2.96
CA GLY A 52 10.47 -0.68 2.58
C GLY A 52 11.41 -1.56 1.73
N LEU A 53 12.68 -1.17 1.54
CA LEU A 53 13.64 -2.03 0.85
C LEU A 53 13.85 -3.34 1.62
N TYR A 54 14.16 -4.40 0.88
CA TYR A 54 14.23 -5.75 1.44
C TYR A 54 15.26 -5.86 2.56
N SER A 55 14.82 -6.50 3.64
CA SER A 55 15.64 -7.07 4.69
C SER A 55 14.95 -8.33 5.20
N PRO A 56 15.67 -9.42 5.51
CA PRO A 56 15.07 -10.62 6.10
C PRO A 56 14.36 -10.33 7.44
N ASP A 57 14.80 -9.31 8.16
CA ASP A 57 14.23 -8.91 9.46
C ASP A 57 13.02 -7.96 9.30
N GLN A 58 12.65 -7.56 8.07
CA GLN A 58 11.52 -6.67 7.84
C GLN A 58 10.28 -7.45 7.42
N TYR A 59 9.25 -7.44 8.26
CA TYR A 59 8.01 -8.17 8.02
C TYR A 59 6.79 -7.45 8.61
N THR A 60 5.60 -7.83 8.14
CA THR A 60 4.31 -7.31 8.61
C THR A 60 3.20 -8.31 8.29
N THR A 61 2.03 -8.13 8.90
CA THR A 61 0.82 -8.90 8.57
C THR A 61 -0.26 -8.03 7.92
N ALA A 62 -1.25 -8.66 7.28
CA ALA A 62 -2.41 -7.94 6.74
C ALA A 62 -3.24 -7.27 7.85
N ARG A 63 -3.36 -7.93 9.01
CA ARG A 63 -4.02 -7.40 10.21
C ARG A 63 -3.35 -6.12 10.70
N ASP A 64 -2.03 -6.14 10.82
CA ASP A 64 -1.28 -5.02 11.37
C ASP A 64 -1.26 -3.82 10.44
N LEU A 65 -1.21 -4.06 9.12
CA LEU A 65 -1.40 -2.99 8.14
C LEU A 65 -2.83 -2.41 8.20
N ALA A 66 -3.85 -3.21 8.47
CA ALA A 66 -5.19 -2.68 8.70
C ALA A 66 -5.25 -1.79 9.96
N LEU A 67 -4.54 -2.16 11.03
CA LEU A 67 -4.43 -1.32 12.25
C LEU A 67 -3.78 0.03 11.93
N LEU A 68 -2.67 -0.01 11.18
CA LEU A 68 -1.99 1.20 10.70
C LEU A 68 -2.90 2.09 9.85
N VAL A 69 -3.70 1.50 8.96
CA VAL A 69 -4.66 2.26 8.14
C VAL A 69 -5.70 2.97 9.01
N MET A 70 -6.25 2.29 10.01
CA MET A 70 -7.22 2.88 10.93
C MET A 70 -6.60 4.06 11.70
N ALA A 71 -5.36 3.91 12.17
CA ALA A 71 -4.61 4.98 12.83
C ALA A 71 -4.39 6.18 11.89
N ILE A 72 -3.92 5.94 10.65
CA ILE A 72 -3.70 7.00 9.67
C ILE A 72 -4.99 7.77 9.38
N ARG A 73 -6.10 7.07 9.17
CA ARG A 73 -7.39 7.71 8.84
C ARG A 73 -8.02 8.44 10.02
N GLY A 74 -7.85 7.91 11.24
CA GLY A 74 -8.41 8.50 12.46
C GLY A 74 -7.58 9.66 13.01
N GLU A 75 -6.26 9.51 13.07
CA GLU A 75 -5.35 10.48 13.69
C GLU A 75 -4.86 11.54 12.70
N PHE A 76 -4.84 11.24 11.40
CA PHE A 76 -4.32 12.15 10.36
C PHE A 76 -5.30 12.38 9.18
N PRO A 77 -6.59 12.69 9.43
CA PRO A 77 -7.59 12.86 8.36
C PRO A 77 -7.23 13.98 7.36
N GLN A 78 -6.44 14.97 7.78
CA GLN A 78 -5.96 16.06 6.92
C GLN A 78 -5.12 15.59 5.72
N TYR A 79 -4.56 14.37 5.76
CA TYR A 79 -3.79 13.80 4.66
C TYR A 79 -4.60 12.88 3.75
N ALA A 80 -5.88 12.62 4.05
CA ALA A 80 -6.74 11.76 3.23
C ALA A 80 -6.73 12.17 1.73
N PRO A 81 -6.81 13.46 1.35
CA PRO A 81 -6.77 13.84 -0.07
C PRO A 81 -5.48 13.47 -0.81
N TRP A 82 -4.39 13.18 -0.09
CA TRP A 82 -3.10 12.86 -0.73
C TRP A 82 -3.03 11.41 -1.22
N PHE A 83 -3.82 10.52 -0.63
CA PHE A 83 -3.92 9.12 -1.06
C PHE A 83 -4.73 8.95 -2.36
N SER A 84 -5.57 9.94 -2.70
CA SER A 84 -6.37 9.97 -3.93
C SER A 84 -5.70 10.71 -5.10
N ILE A 85 -4.44 11.12 -4.96
CA ILE A 85 -3.72 11.81 -6.05
C ILE A 85 -3.48 10.82 -7.20
N GLU A 86 -4.01 11.10 -8.40
CA GLU A 86 -3.86 10.25 -9.59
C GLU A 86 -2.45 10.23 -10.18
N GLY A 87 -1.66 11.27 -9.94
CA GLY A 87 -0.30 11.38 -10.42
C GLY A 87 0.36 12.70 -10.02
N LEU A 88 1.66 12.79 -10.21
CA LEU A 88 2.46 14.00 -9.97
C LEU A 88 2.98 14.55 -11.30
N ALA A 89 3.06 15.87 -11.42
CA ALA A 89 3.74 16.53 -12.52
C ALA A 89 5.16 16.93 -12.10
N VAL A 90 6.16 16.54 -12.91
CA VAL A 90 7.56 16.98 -12.77
C VAL A 90 8.00 17.58 -14.09
N GLY A 91 8.02 18.92 -14.15
CA GLY A 91 8.19 19.66 -15.40
C GLY A 91 7.08 19.30 -16.39
N LYS A 92 7.45 18.83 -17.58
CA LYS A 92 6.50 18.37 -18.61
C LYS A 92 6.10 16.89 -18.49
N LYS A 93 6.64 16.15 -17.51
CA LYS A 93 6.38 14.71 -17.34
C LYS A 93 5.27 14.49 -16.32
N ALA A 94 4.25 13.73 -16.71
CA ALA A 94 3.27 13.18 -15.79
C ALA A 94 3.75 11.83 -15.26
N LEU A 95 3.78 11.69 -13.94
CA LEU A 95 4.15 10.47 -13.23
C LEU A 95 2.87 9.88 -12.61
N PRO A 96 2.26 8.86 -13.23
CA PRO A 96 1.03 8.28 -12.71
C PRO A 96 1.29 7.59 -11.36
N ASN A 97 0.25 7.56 -10.53
CA ASN A 97 0.20 6.77 -9.32
C ASN A 97 0.25 5.27 -9.66
N TYR A 98 0.97 4.49 -8.86
CA TYR A 98 1.02 3.03 -8.99
C TYR A 98 -0.26 2.35 -8.50
N ASN A 99 -1.05 3.02 -7.65
CA ASN A 99 -2.34 2.52 -7.21
C ASN A 99 -3.35 2.58 -8.38
N LEU A 100 -3.58 1.42 -9.00
CA LEU A 100 -4.47 1.30 -10.16
C LEU A 100 -5.95 1.52 -9.83
N LEU A 101 -6.37 1.51 -8.56
CA LEU A 101 -7.76 1.80 -8.19
C LEU A 101 -8.11 3.29 -8.29
N ILE A 102 -7.14 4.18 -8.06
CA ILE A 102 -7.38 5.63 -8.10
C ILE A 102 -7.77 6.04 -9.53
N GLY A 103 -8.89 6.75 -9.66
CA GLY A 103 -9.47 7.14 -10.96
C GLY A 103 -9.99 5.97 -11.80
N ARG A 104 -10.21 4.79 -11.22
CA ARG A 104 -10.73 3.61 -11.96
C ARG A 104 -11.77 2.82 -11.19
N TYR A 105 -11.64 2.70 -9.88
CA TYR A 105 -12.59 1.98 -9.02
C TYR A 105 -13.55 2.97 -8.33
N PRO A 106 -14.88 2.78 -8.41
CA PRO A 106 -15.84 3.72 -7.84
C PRO A 106 -15.65 3.92 -6.33
N GLY A 107 -15.42 5.18 -5.94
CA GLY A 107 -15.21 5.59 -4.55
C GLY A 107 -13.79 5.37 -4.03
N ALA A 108 -12.83 4.93 -4.86
CA ALA A 108 -11.45 4.72 -4.43
C ALA A 108 -10.80 5.99 -3.87
N ASP A 109 -10.25 5.89 -2.67
CA ASP A 109 -9.66 7.01 -1.92
C ASP A 109 -8.27 6.69 -1.32
N GLY A 110 -7.65 5.57 -1.73
CA GLY A 110 -6.32 5.20 -1.28
C GLY A 110 -5.95 3.74 -1.49
N MET A 111 -4.86 3.25 -0.88
CA MET A 111 -3.87 4.03 -0.14
C MET A 111 -2.47 3.85 -0.72
N LYS A 112 -1.90 2.64 -0.63
CA LYS A 112 -0.47 2.44 -0.95
C LYS A 112 -0.23 1.08 -1.61
N THR A 113 0.66 1.07 -2.60
CA THR A 113 1.20 -0.15 -3.21
C THR A 113 2.59 -0.46 -2.66
N GLY A 114 3.04 -1.70 -2.79
CA GLY A 114 4.43 -2.07 -2.48
C GLY A 114 4.91 -3.21 -3.37
N PHE A 115 6.19 -3.24 -3.64
CA PHE A 115 6.85 -4.31 -4.39
C PHE A 115 8.32 -4.41 -4.02
N VAL A 116 8.72 -5.58 -3.56
CA VAL A 116 10.07 -6.13 -3.70
C VAL A 116 9.93 -7.58 -4.14
N CYS A 117 10.96 -8.13 -4.78
CA CYS A 117 10.94 -9.51 -5.29
C CYS A 117 10.41 -10.51 -4.25
N SER A 118 10.92 -10.42 -3.02
CA SER A 118 10.56 -11.33 -1.93
C SER A 118 9.15 -11.15 -1.39
N SER A 119 8.56 -9.97 -1.51
CA SER A 119 7.20 -9.72 -1.01
C SER A 119 6.10 -9.98 -2.04
N GLY A 120 6.47 -10.14 -3.32
CA GLY A 120 5.53 -10.00 -4.42
C GLY A 120 4.92 -8.59 -4.49
N PHE A 121 3.79 -8.48 -5.19
CA PHE A 121 3.06 -7.23 -5.39
C PHE A 121 2.00 -7.06 -4.29
N ASN A 122 2.14 -6.00 -3.50
CA ASN A 122 1.26 -5.71 -2.36
C ASN A 122 0.40 -4.49 -2.62
N MET A 123 -0.76 -4.44 -1.96
CA MET A 123 -1.70 -3.34 -2.05
C MET A 123 -2.52 -3.16 -0.78
N ILE A 124 -2.61 -1.93 -0.31
CA ILE A 124 -3.70 -1.46 0.56
C ILE A 124 -4.59 -0.58 -0.31
N GLY A 125 -5.77 -1.08 -0.66
CA GLY A 125 -6.81 -0.33 -1.37
C GLY A 125 -7.87 0.16 -0.39
N SER A 126 -8.39 1.37 -0.58
CA SER A 126 -9.54 1.87 0.18
C SER A 126 -10.54 2.55 -0.72
N ALA A 127 -11.82 2.45 -0.36
CA ALA A 127 -12.90 3.09 -1.07
C ALA A 127 -14.03 3.49 -0.12
N THR A 128 -14.71 4.60 -0.44
CA THR A 128 -15.86 5.11 0.29
C THR A 128 -17.08 5.22 -0.61
N ARG A 129 -18.20 4.58 -0.23
CA ARG A 129 -19.49 4.62 -0.95
C ARG A 129 -20.62 4.84 0.06
N ASN A 130 -21.48 5.83 -0.19
CA ASN A 130 -22.65 6.11 0.65
C ASN A 130 -22.33 6.23 2.16
N GLY A 131 -21.22 6.89 2.50
CA GLY A 131 -20.77 7.07 3.88
C GLY A 131 -20.11 5.84 4.53
N ARG A 132 -19.99 4.72 3.83
CA ARG A 132 -19.27 3.52 4.28
C ARG A 132 -17.90 3.45 3.61
N THR A 133 -16.85 3.40 4.42
CA THR A 133 -15.47 3.19 3.96
C THR A 133 -15.06 1.74 4.17
N LEU A 134 -14.41 1.14 3.18
CA LEU A 134 -13.78 -0.17 3.25
C LEU A 134 -12.30 -0.09 2.90
N VAL A 135 -11.54 -1.03 3.46
CA VAL A 135 -10.10 -1.20 3.23
C VAL A 135 -9.85 -2.67 2.89
N ALA A 136 -9.11 -2.90 1.81
CA ALA A 136 -8.63 -4.22 1.40
C ALA A 136 -7.10 -4.24 1.50
N VAL A 137 -6.56 -5.19 2.29
CA VAL A 137 -5.12 -5.42 2.41
C VAL A 137 -4.78 -6.72 1.67
N VAL A 138 -4.00 -6.61 0.61
CA VAL A 138 -3.59 -7.70 -0.28
C VAL A 138 -2.08 -7.79 -0.27
N LEU A 139 -1.56 -8.98 0.07
CA LEU A 139 -0.13 -9.26 0.14
C LEU A 139 0.24 -10.44 -0.76
N GLY A 140 1.40 -10.39 -1.42
CA GLY A 140 1.97 -11.55 -2.11
C GLY A 140 1.41 -11.86 -3.50
N GLU A 141 0.81 -10.89 -4.19
CA GLU A 141 0.29 -11.11 -5.54
C GLU A 141 1.41 -11.15 -6.59
N LYS A 142 1.10 -11.72 -7.77
CA LYS A 142 2.12 -12.02 -8.78
C LYS A 142 2.39 -10.89 -9.76
N SER A 143 1.51 -9.90 -9.87
CA SER A 143 1.67 -8.75 -10.77
C SER A 143 0.96 -7.51 -10.24
N ALA A 144 1.35 -6.35 -10.76
CA ALA A 144 0.71 -5.08 -10.42
C ALA A 144 -0.79 -5.05 -10.75
N VAL A 145 -1.21 -5.78 -11.78
CA VAL A 145 -2.62 -5.92 -12.18
C VAL A 145 -3.36 -6.85 -11.21
N SER A 146 -2.81 -8.04 -10.94
CA SER A 146 -3.46 -9.02 -10.05
C SER A 146 -3.72 -8.47 -8.64
N ARG A 147 -2.78 -7.71 -8.04
CA ARG A 147 -3.04 -7.05 -6.74
C ARG A 147 -4.21 -6.07 -6.78
N ALA A 148 -4.40 -5.36 -7.89
CA ALA A 148 -5.46 -4.38 -8.04
C ALA A 148 -6.81 -5.08 -8.26
N GLU A 149 -6.84 -6.14 -9.07
CA GLU A 149 -8.04 -6.96 -9.29
C GLU A 149 -8.48 -7.66 -7.99
N THR A 150 -7.53 -8.27 -7.26
CA THR A 150 -7.82 -8.89 -5.95
C THR A 150 -8.34 -7.86 -4.95
N ALA A 151 -7.73 -6.68 -4.88
CA ALA A 151 -8.20 -5.60 -4.00
C ALA A 151 -9.61 -5.11 -4.39
N ALA A 152 -9.88 -4.91 -5.68
CA ALA A 152 -11.20 -4.51 -6.17
C ALA A 152 -12.27 -5.56 -5.82
N LYS A 153 -11.96 -6.84 -6.03
CA LYS A 153 -12.85 -7.96 -5.69
C LYS A 153 -13.19 -7.99 -4.20
N LEU A 154 -12.19 -7.82 -3.33
CA LEU A 154 -12.40 -7.78 -1.88
C LEU A 154 -13.25 -6.56 -1.46
N LEU A 155 -13.03 -5.40 -2.08
CA LEU A 155 -13.84 -4.21 -1.82
C LEU A 155 -15.29 -4.42 -2.27
N ASP A 156 -15.53 -5.01 -3.45
CA ASP A 156 -16.87 -5.32 -3.94
C ASP A 156 -17.60 -6.30 -3.00
N GLN A 157 -16.95 -7.42 -2.64
CA GLN A 157 -17.47 -8.36 -1.65
C GLN A 157 -17.79 -7.67 -0.31
N GLY A 158 -16.91 -6.78 0.14
CA GLY A 158 -17.09 -6.03 1.36
C GLY A 158 -18.28 -5.07 1.28
N PHE A 159 -18.51 -4.42 0.12
CA PHE A 159 -19.66 -3.52 -0.06
C PHE A 159 -20.98 -4.28 -0.14
N ASP A 160 -20.98 -5.48 -0.70
CA ASP A 160 -22.15 -6.36 -0.77
C ASP A 160 -22.48 -7.03 0.58
N THR A 161 -21.54 -7.03 1.52
CA THR A 161 -21.71 -7.63 2.85
C THR A 161 -22.27 -6.62 3.86
N PRO A 162 -23.39 -6.89 4.55
CA PRO A 162 -23.89 -6.06 5.65
C PRO A 162 -22.88 -5.95 6.80
N THR A 163 -22.82 -4.81 7.49
CA THR A 163 -21.90 -4.61 8.62
C THR A 163 -22.36 -5.27 9.93
N THR A 164 -23.64 -5.65 10.02
CA THR A 164 -24.24 -6.25 11.22
C THR A 164 -23.54 -7.57 11.58
N GLY A 165 -23.06 -7.68 12.82
CA GLY A 165 -22.41 -8.90 13.32
C GLY A 165 -20.99 -9.14 12.82
N SER A 166 -20.37 -8.17 12.13
CA SER A 166 -18.97 -8.28 11.68
C SER A 166 -17.99 -8.24 12.86
N THR A 167 -16.97 -9.11 12.82
CA THR A 167 -15.84 -9.08 13.75
C THR A 167 -15.09 -7.76 13.61
N THR A 168 -14.74 -7.13 14.73
CA THR A 168 -13.91 -5.92 14.72
C THR A 168 -12.45 -6.28 14.48
N LEU A 169 -11.68 -5.36 13.92
CA LEU A 169 -10.24 -5.54 13.75
C LEU A 169 -9.53 -5.82 15.09
N ALA A 170 -10.01 -5.24 16.19
CA ALA A 170 -9.51 -5.50 17.54
C ALA A 170 -9.73 -6.95 18.00
N ALA A 171 -10.79 -7.60 17.52
CA ALA A 171 -11.11 -8.98 17.84
C ALA A 171 -10.46 -10.00 16.90
N LEU A 172 -9.83 -9.56 15.79
CA LEU A 172 -9.08 -10.48 14.93
C LEU A 172 -7.83 -10.98 15.66
N PRO A 173 -7.59 -12.31 15.68
CA PRO A 173 -6.41 -12.87 16.33
C PRO A 173 -5.13 -12.39 15.63
N SER A 174 -4.07 -12.22 16.41
CA SER A 174 -2.73 -12.05 15.85
C SER A 174 -2.33 -13.29 15.04
N TYR A 175 -1.46 -13.11 14.04
CA TYR A 175 -0.83 -14.20 13.29
C TYR A 175 0.23 -14.98 14.11
N GLY A 176 0.29 -14.76 15.42
CA GLY A 176 1.18 -15.45 16.36
C GLY A 176 2.61 -14.90 16.35
N ASP A 177 3.56 -15.73 16.78
CA ASP A 177 4.99 -15.38 16.91
C ASP A 177 5.76 -15.50 15.58
N THR A 178 5.09 -15.27 14.45
CA THR A 178 5.71 -15.36 13.13
C THR A 178 6.70 -14.21 12.94
N ILE A 179 7.99 -14.53 12.98
CA ILE A 179 9.10 -13.56 12.78
C ILE A 179 9.72 -13.61 11.39
N SER A 180 9.14 -14.39 10.47
CA SER A 180 9.66 -14.57 9.10
C SER A 180 8.56 -14.35 8.07
N ALA A 181 8.83 -13.56 7.05
CA ALA A 181 7.93 -13.40 5.90
C ALA A 181 8.10 -14.53 4.87
N ASN A 182 7.01 -14.88 4.18
CA ASN A 182 7.09 -15.72 2.99
C ASN A 182 7.95 -15.03 1.91
N ASP A 183 8.84 -15.79 1.26
CA ASP A 183 9.73 -15.27 0.22
C ASP A 183 9.28 -15.70 -1.19
N LEU A 184 8.83 -14.74 -2.00
CA LEU A 184 8.38 -14.93 -3.38
C LEU A 184 9.48 -14.62 -4.42
N HIS A 185 10.72 -14.36 -4.00
CA HIS A 185 11.79 -13.90 -4.88
C HIS A 185 11.97 -14.78 -6.12
N ASP A 186 11.94 -16.10 -5.92
CA ASP A 186 12.16 -17.08 -6.99
C ASP A 186 10.98 -17.17 -7.96
N GLU A 187 9.77 -16.88 -7.50
CA GLU A 187 8.58 -16.81 -8.37
C GLU A 187 8.53 -15.52 -9.17
N ILE A 188 8.99 -14.42 -8.58
CA ILE A 188 8.83 -13.08 -9.13
C ILE A 188 10.04 -12.65 -9.95
N CYS A 189 11.24 -12.70 -9.38
CA CYS A 189 12.42 -12.08 -10.00
C CYS A 189 13.33 -13.05 -10.75
N LYS A 190 13.33 -14.35 -10.39
CA LYS A 190 14.06 -15.36 -11.20
C LYS A 190 13.31 -15.76 -12.48
N LYS A 191 11.97 -15.76 -12.45
CA LYS A 191 11.14 -16.31 -13.55
C LYS A 191 10.54 -15.28 -14.48
N LYS A 192 10.47 -14.01 -14.09
CA LYS A 192 9.78 -12.96 -14.86
C LYS A 192 10.74 -11.96 -15.48
N THR A 193 10.33 -11.38 -16.59
CA THR A 193 11.03 -10.28 -17.26
C THR A 193 10.89 -8.96 -16.49
N LYS A 194 11.75 -7.97 -16.78
CA LYS A 194 11.66 -6.62 -16.20
C LYS A 194 10.30 -5.96 -16.44
N ALA A 195 9.66 -6.23 -17.58
CA ALA A 195 8.35 -5.68 -17.90
C ALA A 195 7.27 -6.26 -16.97
N GLU A 196 7.33 -7.55 -16.68
CA GLU A 196 6.41 -8.25 -15.77
C GLU A 196 6.65 -7.93 -14.29
N GLN A 197 7.85 -7.48 -13.95
CA GLN A 197 8.21 -6.99 -12.61
C GLN A 197 7.82 -5.52 -12.38
N SER A 198 7.33 -4.82 -13.40
CA SER A 198 7.02 -3.39 -13.31
C SER A 198 5.76 -3.12 -12.50
N GLU A 199 5.85 -2.15 -11.58
CA GLU A 199 4.66 -1.57 -10.92
C GLU A 199 3.92 -0.56 -11.79
N ALA A 200 4.54 -0.07 -12.86
CA ALA A 200 3.90 0.87 -13.76
C ALA A 200 2.69 0.23 -14.43
N ALA A 201 1.61 1.00 -14.57
CA ALA A 201 0.47 0.58 -15.36
C ALA A 201 0.94 0.17 -16.77
N PRO A 202 0.37 -0.89 -17.37
CA PRO A 202 0.60 -1.18 -18.76
C PRO A 202 0.31 0.05 -19.61
N ALA A 203 1.05 0.25 -20.69
CA ALA A 203 0.68 1.27 -21.66
C ALA A 203 -0.77 0.99 -22.10
N PRO A 204 -1.65 2.01 -22.13
CA PRO A 204 -3.01 1.79 -22.61
C PRO A 204 -2.94 1.21 -24.02
N ALA A 205 -3.76 0.18 -24.28
CA ALA A 205 -3.97 -0.27 -25.65
C ALA A 205 -4.42 0.92 -26.50
N LYS A 206 -4.04 0.96 -27.78
CA LYS A 206 -4.37 2.09 -28.68
C LYS A 206 -5.87 2.41 -28.70
N ASP A 207 -6.71 1.42 -28.43
CA ASP A 207 -8.17 1.51 -28.44
C ASP A 207 -8.80 1.28 -27.04
N ALA A 208 -8.02 1.43 -25.96
CA ALA A 208 -8.57 1.29 -24.60
C ALA A 208 -9.65 2.35 -24.34
N PRO A 209 -10.84 1.97 -23.84
CA PRO A 209 -11.86 2.93 -23.46
C PRO A 209 -11.28 3.89 -22.42
N LYS A 210 -11.46 5.20 -22.65
CA LYS A 210 -11.01 6.22 -21.71
C LYS A 210 -11.76 6.04 -20.39
N SER A 211 -11.03 6.02 -19.27
CA SER A 211 -11.67 5.96 -17.96
C SER A 211 -12.64 7.15 -17.86
N PRO A 212 -13.89 6.95 -17.42
CA PRO A 212 -14.80 8.07 -17.17
C PRO A 212 -14.29 9.01 -16.07
N TYR A 213 -13.24 8.61 -15.35
CA TYR A 213 -12.60 9.39 -14.29
C TYR A 213 -11.22 9.95 -14.69
N GLN A 214 -10.73 9.73 -15.91
CA GLN A 214 -9.52 10.42 -16.40
C GLN A 214 -9.87 11.87 -16.70
N VAL A 215 -9.62 12.77 -15.75
CA VAL A 215 -9.79 14.22 -15.96
C VAL A 215 -8.60 14.74 -16.79
N LYS A 216 -8.90 15.54 -17.82
CA LYS A 216 -7.90 16.27 -18.62
C LYS A 216 -7.25 17.39 -17.80
#